data_AF-A0A1Y1VLQ1-F1
#
_entry.id   AF-A0A1Y1VLQ1-F1
#
_cell.length_a   1.000
_cell.length_b   1.000
_cell.length_c   1.000
_cell.angle_alpha   90.00
_cell.angle_beta   90.00
_cell.angle_gamma   90.00
#
_symmetry.space_group_name_H-M   'P 1'
#
loop_
_entity.id
_entity.type
_entity.pdbx_description
1 polymer ?
#
loop_
_entity_poly.entity_id
_entity_poly.type
_entity_poly.pdbx_seq_one_letter_code
_entity_poly.pdbx_strand_id
1 'polypeptide(L)'
;MKFSKAFAISALAATANGYELLKDYSKGFRIGAATNTIHYNNANYVNAMKAFNYMVAENACKFVSIQYTKGNFNFNDCDAHLNKAKELGMDFRGHALIWHSMAPKWLENEDSNTMKNSIINHITTVLKHYEGKIDTWDVVNEAIDDSSNGNGWKMRNSFLYQKVPNFIDLAFQTARQVSPKTKLFYNDYNTEGIWGKSESVYQFIADLKKRNIPIDGVGLQYHVSVQNQPQYNKINDLIGRYCKLGVEVHITELDVSCESSCWASDVESKQATVFTNALKACLANSCCTGFLVWGIGDPDSWLGNDKKGLLFNGNYQPKSQYTALLNVLKTTTAAAGGNSSNNGNTGNTGNTNTGNNSQAAPSSVKLNDGWYYIKNTGSGKYLQVANNKAGNSENVVIGSSAQKWKLTNMSGGYVTLVSSLGEYMLDIAGGDDGNGTNVQIYSAYAGEAQQFVILKTSKDKVYTIGTRVSNGYRVLDVEKNGTTDGSNVLQWDNSEKSNQTWTFESTSAPSSNNNTQSAACWSSALGYPCCKSCDAIYQDNDGKWGFENNDWCGIASSCTSNNASSCSGALGYPCCKSACTVYDTDSNGKWSIENNDWCLIDNSKC
;
A
#
# COMPACT_ATOMS: atom_id res chain seq x y z
N MET A 1 -60.69 -17.45 6.95
CA MET A 1 -59.74 -16.56 7.63
C MET A 1 -58.54 -17.37 8.10
N LYS A 2 -57.41 -17.29 7.40
CA LYS A 2 -56.12 -17.83 7.85
C LYS A 2 -55.08 -16.73 7.63
N PHE A 3 -54.69 -16.06 8.71
CA PHE A 3 -53.57 -15.13 8.69
C PHE A 3 -52.29 -15.92 8.93
N SER A 4 -51.42 -15.96 7.92
CA SER A 4 -50.05 -16.46 8.06
C SER A 4 -49.19 -15.30 8.58
N LYS A 5 -48.72 -15.39 9.82
CA LYS A 5 -47.70 -14.47 10.37
C LYS A 5 -46.33 -14.95 9.86
N ALA A 6 -45.80 -14.27 8.85
CA ALA A 6 -44.37 -14.34 8.55
C ALA A 6 -43.63 -13.46 9.56
N PHE A 7 -42.90 -14.07 10.49
CA PHE A 7 -41.87 -13.39 11.26
C PHE A 7 -40.72 -13.06 10.29
N ALA A 8 -40.63 -11.80 9.88
CA ALA A 8 -39.40 -11.28 9.30
C ALA A 8 -38.37 -11.18 10.42
N ILE A 9 -37.40 -12.09 10.43
CA ILE A 9 -36.20 -11.92 11.24
C ILE A 9 -35.36 -10.86 10.53
N SER A 10 -35.55 -9.60 10.96
CA SER A 10 -34.58 -8.55 10.67
C SER A 10 -33.31 -8.86 11.48
N ALA A 11 -32.31 -9.47 10.84
CA ALA A 11 -30.97 -9.52 11.37
C ALA A 11 -30.34 -8.11 11.26
N LEU A 12 -30.71 -7.22 12.18
CA LEU A 12 -29.79 -6.17 12.61
C LEU A 12 -28.65 -6.91 13.32
N ALA A 13 -27.54 -7.13 12.63
CA ALA A 13 -26.30 -7.48 13.28
C ALA A 13 -25.88 -6.27 14.12
N ALA A 14 -26.35 -6.22 15.36
CA ALA A 14 -25.72 -5.40 16.39
C ALA A 14 -24.26 -5.88 16.48
N THR A 15 -23.31 -5.06 16.01
CA THR A 15 -21.89 -5.39 16.15
C THR A 15 -21.57 -5.43 17.64
N ALA A 16 -21.27 -6.62 18.16
CA ALA A 16 -20.87 -6.81 19.56
C ALA A 16 -19.59 -6.02 19.92
N ASN A 17 -18.94 -5.39 18.93
CA ASN A 17 -17.64 -4.74 19.05
C ASN A 17 -17.72 -3.20 18.98
N GLY A 18 -18.85 -2.61 18.61
CA GLY A 18 -18.95 -1.15 18.41
C GLY A 18 -18.23 -0.62 17.16
N TYR A 19 -17.64 -1.50 16.34
CA TYR A 19 -17.01 -1.18 15.05
C TYR A 19 -17.17 -2.36 14.07
N GLU A 20 -16.95 -2.09 12.78
CA GLU A 20 -17.03 -3.08 11.70
C GLU A 20 -15.76 -3.93 11.60
N LEU A 21 -15.89 -5.22 11.27
CA LEU A 21 -14.78 -6.19 11.29
C LEU A 21 -14.07 -6.27 9.93
N LEU A 22 -12.73 -6.30 9.91
CA LEU A 22 -11.96 -6.41 8.66
C LEU A 22 -12.34 -7.67 7.86
N LYS A 23 -12.52 -8.80 8.54
CA LYS A 23 -12.88 -10.09 7.92
C LYS A 23 -14.20 -10.06 7.16
N ASP A 24 -15.15 -9.21 7.54
CA ASP A 24 -16.46 -9.13 6.88
C ASP A 24 -16.33 -8.55 5.46
N TYR A 25 -15.21 -7.88 5.17
CA TYR A 25 -14.87 -7.27 3.89
C TYR A 25 -13.70 -7.95 3.16
N SER A 26 -13.19 -9.07 3.66
CA SER A 26 -12.02 -9.74 3.06
C SER A 26 -12.36 -10.65 1.89
N LYS A 27 -13.63 -11.05 1.70
CA LYS A 27 -14.09 -11.88 0.56
C LYS A 27 -13.24 -13.15 0.32
N GLY A 28 -12.83 -13.82 1.38
CA GLY A 28 -12.01 -15.04 1.30
C GLY A 28 -10.50 -14.79 1.26
N PHE A 29 -10.06 -13.53 1.20
CA PHE A 29 -8.68 -13.16 1.50
C PHE A 29 -8.40 -13.37 3.01
N ARG A 30 -7.21 -13.90 3.33
CA ARG A 30 -6.82 -14.14 4.72
C ARG A 30 -6.28 -12.84 5.33
N ILE A 31 -7.04 -12.27 6.26
CA ILE A 31 -6.61 -11.15 7.09
C ILE A 31 -6.48 -11.61 8.53
N GLY A 32 -5.26 -11.55 9.04
CA GLY A 32 -4.90 -12.22 10.28
C GLY A 32 -4.14 -11.38 11.28
N ALA A 33 -3.96 -11.97 12.46
CA ALA A 33 -3.07 -11.44 13.48
C ALA A 33 -2.33 -12.55 14.25
N ALA A 34 -1.17 -12.20 14.79
CA ALA A 34 -0.46 -13.01 15.77
C ALA A 34 -1.14 -12.88 17.12
N THR A 35 -1.28 -14.00 17.81
CA THR A 35 -1.95 -14.04 19.12
C THR A 35 -1.14 -14.79 20.15
N ASN A 36 -1.46 -14.53 21.42
CA ASN A 36 -0.78 -15.11 22.57
C ASN A 36 -1.81 -15.51 23.63
N THR A 37 -1.73 -16.75 24.10
CA THR A 37 -2.66 -17.37 25.05
C THR A 37 -2.75 -16.63 26.38
N ILE A 38 -1.70 -15.90 26.79
CA ILE A 38 -1.69 -15.11 28.03
C ILE A 38 -2.82 -14.06 28.07
N HIS A 39 -3.29 -13.60 26.91
CA HIS A 39 -4.34 -12.59 26.80
C HIS A 39 -5.74 -13.15 26.57
N TYR A 40 -5.92 -14.48 26.45
CA TYR A 40 -7.23 -15.06 26.12
C TYR A 40 -8.30 -14.89 27.22
N ASN A 41 -7.89 -14.59 28.45
CA ASN A 41 -8.81 -14.24 29.53
C ASN A 41 -9.27 -12.76 29.48
N ASN A 42 -8.64 -11.93 28.64
CA ASN A 42 -9.05 -10.54 28.44
C ASN A 42 -10.14 -10.47 27.37
N ALA A 43 -11.36 -10.16 27.79
CA ALA A 43 -12.50 -10.06 26.89
C ALA A 43 -12.28 -9.03 25.76
N ASN A 44 -11.60 -7.92 26.02
CA ASN A 44 -11.33 -6.89 25.01
C ASN A 44 -10.34 -7.38 23.94
N TYR A 45 -9.31 -8.12 24.35
CA TYR A 45 -8.37 -8.78 23.44
C TYR A 45 -9.09 -9.78 22.53
N VAL A 46 -9.87 -10.69 23.13
CA VAL A 46 -10.66 -11.69 22.38
C VAL A 46 -11.69 -11.02 21.47
N ASN A 47 -12.22 -9.86 21.88
CA ASN A 47 -13.14 -9.11 21.05
C ASN A 47 -12.45 -8.50 19.82
N ALA A 48 -11.26 -7.93 19.99
CA ALA A 48 -10.44 -7.41 18.88
C ALA A 48 -9.98 -8.51 17.92
N MET A 49 -9.67 -9.71 18.43
CA MET A 49 -9.37 -10.88 17.58
C MET A 49 -10.48 -11.14 16.56
N LYS A 50 -11.76 -10.89 16.88
CA LYS A 50 -12.89 -11.13 15.96
C LYS A 50 -12.81 -10.33 14.67
N ALA A 51 -11.98 -9.28 14.59
CA ALA A 51 -11.74 -8.54 13.36
C ALA A 51 -11.09 -9.38 12.25
N PHE A 52 -10.44 -10.49 12.60
CA PHE A 52 -9.61 -11.30 11.71
C PHE A 52 -10.27 -12.64 11.34
N ASN A 53 -9.86 -13.23 10.22
CA ASN A 53 -10.24 -14.59 9.79
C ASN A 53 -9.02 -15.54 9.66
N TYR A 54 -7.84 -15.08 10.07
CA TYR A 54 -6.61 -15.86 10.04
C TYR A 54 -5.80 -15.65 11.32
N MET A 55 -5.15 -16.69 11.83
CA MET A 55 -4.41 -16.61 13.08
C MET A 55 -3.05 -17.31 12.96
N VAL A 56 -2.06 -16.76 13.64
CA VAL A 56 -0.78 -17.43 13.93
C VAL A 56 -0.52 -17.36 15.42
N ALA A 57 0.12 -18.38 15.99
CA ALA A 57 0.63 -18.30 17.35
C ALA A 57 1.97 -17.55 17.35
N GLU A 58 2.08 -16.51 18.17
CA GLU A 58 3.30 -15.69 18.26
C GLU A 58 4.54 -16.53 18.60
N ASN A 59 4.38 -17.50 19.51
CA ASN A 59 5.48 -18.33 20.01
C ASN A 59 5.15 -19.83 20.18
N ALA A 60 3.88 -20.17 20.38
CA ALA A 60 3.49 -21.50 20.87
C ALA A 60 3.80 -22.66 19.90
N CYS A 61 3.91 -22.37 18.59
CA CYS A 61 4.15 -23.38 17.57
C CYS A 61 5.63 -23.44 17.11
N LYS A 62 6.53 -22.66 17.73
CA LYS A 62 7.97 -22.68 17.43
C LYS A 62 8.62 -23.97 17.97
N PHE A 63 9.75 -24.38 17.37
CA PHE A 63 10.47 -25.61 17.72
C PHE A 63 10.69 -25.73 19.23
N VAL A 64 11.31 -24.73 19.88
CA VAL A 64 11.59 -24.78 21.32
C VAL A 64 10.33 -24.93 22.19
N SER A 65 9.19 -24.36 21.76
CA SER A 65 7.92 -24.44 22.47
C SER A 65 7.30 -25.84 22.36
N ILE A 66 7.37 -26.44 21.17
CA ILE A 66 6.83 -27.78 20.92
C ILE A 66 7.75 -28.88 21.47
N GLN A 67 9.07 -28.72 21.37
CA GLN A 67 10.03 -29.79 21.68
C GLN A 67 11.22 -29.27 22.49
N TYR A 68 10.90 -28.66 23.65
CA TYR A 68 11.90 -28.13 24.58
C TYR A 68 12.95 -29.16 25.00
N THR A 69 12.53 -30.41 25.25
CA THR A 69 13.41 -31.55 25.52
C THR A 69 13.36 -32.54 24.35
N LYS A 70 14.52 -33.05 23.94
CA LYS A 70 14.62 -33.97 22.80
C LYS A 70 13.66 -35.16 22.94
N GLY A 71 12.81 -35.38 21.94
CA GLY A 71 11.86 -36.49 21.89
C GLY A 71 10.60 -36.30 22.72
N ASN A 72 10.49 -35.26 23.56
CA ASN A 72 9.28 -34.95 24.30
C ASN A 72 8.53 -33.79 23.62
N PHE A 73 7.41 -34.11 22.97
CA PHE A 73 6.58 -33.14 22.25
C PHE A 73 5.43 -32.66 23.13
N ASN A 74 5.28 -31.36 23.27
CA ASN A 74 4.17 -30.71 23.95
C ASN A 74 3.43 -29.79 22.97
N PHE A 75 2.24 -30.22 22.54
CA PHE A 75 1.41 -29.46 21.61
C PHE A 75 0.39 -28.56 22.30
N ASN A 76 0.29 -28.58 23.63
CA ASN A 76 -0.85 -28.01 24.35
C ASN A 76 -1.10 -26.52 24.04
N ASP A 77 -0.05 -25.71 24.00
CA ASP A 77 -0.19 -24.26 23.78
C ASP A 77 -0.48 -23.94 22.31
N CYS A 78 0.19 -24.60 21.35
CA CYS A 78 -0.13 -24.46 19.92
C CYS A 78 -1.55 -24.97 19.61
N ASP A 79 -1.97 -26.08 20.23
CA ASP A 79 -3.34 -26.61 20.14
C ASP A 79 -4.36 -25.65 20.75
N ALA A 80 -4.03 -24.95 21.85
CA ALA A 80 -4.90 -23.94 22.43
C ALA A 80 -5.15 -22.78 21.45
N HIS A 81 -4.13 -22.32 20.73
CA HIS A 81 -4.28 -21.32 19.67
C HIS A 81 -5.12 -21.86 18.51
N LEU A 82 -4.82 -23.06 18.00
CA LEU A 82 -5.58 -23.68 16.92
C LEU A 82 -7.06 -23.87 17.30
N ASN A 83 -7.34 -24.26 18.53
CA ASN A 83 -8.71 -24.41 19.03
C ASN A 83 -9.41 -23.06 19.15
N LYS A 84 -8.72 -22.00 19.61
CA LYS A 84 -9.27 -20.65 19.65
C LYS A 84 -9.52 -20.08 18.25
N ALA A 85 -8.64 -20.35 17.28
CA ALA A 85 -8.87 -20.01 15.87
C ALA A 85 -10.15 -20.66 15.34
N LYS A 86 -10.32 -21.97 15.58
CA LYS A 86 -11.55 -22.70 15.19
C LYS A 86 -12.80 -22.14 15.87
N GLU A 87 -12.74 -21.85 17.17
CA GLU A 87 -13.84 -21.22 17.92
C GLU A 87 -14.28 -19.90 17.29
N LEU A 88 -13.34 -19.09 16.81
CA LEU A 88 -13.61 -17.78 16.21
C LEU A 88 -13.84 -17.84 14.68
N GLY A 89 -13.85 -19.04 14.10
CA GLY A 89 -14.04 -19.24 12.66
C GLY A 89 -12.88 -18.73 11.81
N MET A 90 -11.64 -18.89 12.29
CA MET A 90 -10.42 -18.48 11.62
C MET A 90 -9.65 -19.68 11.06
N ASP A 91 -9.03 -19.47 9.90
CA ASP A 91 -7.93 -20.32 9.43
C ASP A 91 -6.71 -20.14 10.36
N PHE A 92 -5.75 -21.09 10.31
CA PHE A 92 -4.56 -21.04 11.16
C PHE A 92 -3.27 -21.28 10.35
N ARG A 93 -2.23 -20.49 10.62
CA ARG A 93 -0.87 -20.63 10.08
C ARG A 93 0.03 -21.27 11.12
N GLY A 94 0.79 -22.29 10.74
CA GLY A 94 1.85 -22.84 11.58
C GLY A 94 3.16 -22.05 11.43
N HIS A 95 3.74 -21.63 12.54
CA HIS A 95 4.96 -20.82 12.59
C HIS A 95 5.82 -21.19 13.81
N ALA A 96 7.08 -21.61 13.67
CA ALA A 96 7.75 -22.09 12.45
C ALA A 96 8.49 -23.38 12.79
N LEU A 97 8.64 -24.28 11.80
CA LEU A 97 9.21 -25.61 12.02
C LEU A 97 10.72 -25.54 12.30
N ILE A 98 11.47 -24.82 11.47
CA ILE A 98 12.93 -24.72 11.58
C ILE A 98 13.37 -23.26 11.55
N TRP A 99 14.02 -22.82 12.62
CA TRP A 99 14.58 -21.48 12.74
C TRP A 99 15.77 -21.49 13.70
N HIS A 100 16.77 -20.65 13.44
CA HIS A 100 17.99 -20.59 14.24
C HIS A 100 17.79 -19.94 15.63
N SER A 101 16.89 -18.96 15.74
CA SER A 101 16.72 -18.16 16.97
C SER A 101 15.94 -18.89 18.07
N MET A 102 14.88 -19.61 17.70
CA MET A 102 13.95 -20.30 18.62
C MET A 102 14.07 -21.83 18.51
N ALA A 103 15.29 -22.32 18.31
CA ALA A 103 15.62 -23.74 18.38
C ALA A 103 15.98 -24.15 19.81
N PRO A 104 15.65 -25.37 20.25
CA PRO A 104 16.01 -25.83 21.58
C PRO A 104 17.53 -26.10 21.68
N LYS A 105 18.11 -25.79 22.85
CA LYS A 105 19.58 -25.85 23.05
C LYS A 105 20.18 -27.24 22.77
N TRP A 106 19.42 -28.31 23.02
CA TRP A 106 19.89 -29.66 22.74
C TRP A 106 20.16 -29.88 21.24
N LEU A 107 19.37 -29.26 20.35
CA LEU A 107 19.58 -29.35 18.90
C LEU A 107 20.89 -28.66 18.53
N GLU A 108 21.11 -27.44 19.02
CA GLU A 108 22.34 -26.68 18.77
C GLU A 108 23.60 -27.45 19.20
N ASN A 109 23.53 -28.28 20.24
CA ASN A 109 24.66 -29.06 20.75
C ASN A 109 24.91 -30.38 19.98
N GLU A 110 24.02 -30.79 19.08
CA GLU A 110 24.18 -32.04 18.32
C GLU A 110 25.27 -31.96 17.26
N ASP A 111 25.85 -33.11 16.93
CA ASP A 111 26.65 -33.26 15.71
C ASP A 111 25.75 -33.21 14.45
N SER A 112 26.39 -33.11 13.28
CA SER A 112 25.72 -32.99 11.98
C SER A 112 24.69 -34.11 11.70
N ASN A 113 25.06 -35.37 11.93
CA ASN A 113 24.19 -36.51 11.61
C ASN A 113 23.01 -36.60 12.57
N THR A 114 23.26 -36.38 13.85
CA THR A 114 22.20 -36.37 14.87
C THR A 114 21.23 -35.22 14.61
N MET A 115 21.73 -34.02 14.29
CA MET A 115 20.91 -32.84 13.97
C MET A 115 20.04 -33.06 12.73
N LYS A 116 20.61 -33.65 11.67
CA LYS A 116 19.86 -34.01 10.45
C LYS A 116 18.64 -34.88 10.79
N ASN A 117 18.84 -35.91 11.61
CA ASN A 117 17.76 -36.80 12.04
C ASN A 117 16.75 -36.08 12.96
N SER A 118 17.22 -35.21 13.85
CA SER A 118 16.36 -34.40 14.72
C SER A 118 15.47 -33.42 13.95
N ILE A 119 16.00 -32.78 12.89
CA ILE A 119 15.23 -31.93 11.96
C ILE A 119 14.12 -32.73 11.30
N ILE A 120 14.46 -33.90 10.72
CA ILE A 120 13.48 -34.78 10.06
C ILE A 120 12.39 -35.22 11.06
N ASN A 121 12.80 -35.66 12.26
CA ASN A 121 11.88 -36.13 13.28
C ASN A 121 10.93 -35.02 13.76
N HIS A 122 11.44 -33.81 13.98
CA HIS A 122 10.63 -32.68 14.40
C HIS A 122 9.57 -32.34 13.35
N ILE A 123 10.00 -32.10 12.09
CA ILE A 123 9.10 -31.79 10.98
C ILE A 123 8.05 -32.90 10.81
N THR A 124 8.48 -34.16 10.81
CA THR A 124 7.58 -35.31 10.65
C THR A 124 6.53 -35.36 11.74
N THR A 125 6.94 -35.19 13.01
CA THR A 125 6.03 -35.34 14.15
C THR A 125 5.03 -34.18 14.21
N VAL A 126 5.51 -32.94 14.02
CA VAL A 126 4.65 -31.74 14.06
C VAL A 126 3.65 -31.76 12.90
N LEU A 127 4.11 -31.98 11.66
CA LEU A 127 3.21 -31.97 10.51
C LEU A 127 2.20 -33.12 10.54
N LYS A 128 2.59 -34.33 11.01
CA LYS A 128 1.62 -35.42 11.20
C LYS A 128 0.58 -35.11 12.27
N HIS A 129 0.95 -34.44 13.36
CA HIS A 129 0.00 -34.02 14.38
C HIS A 129 -1.03 -33.02 13.84
N TYR A 130 -0.61 -32.13 12.94
CA TYR A 130 -1.43 -31.06 12.35
C TYR A 130 -1.98 -31.36 10.95
N GLU A 131 -1.75 -32.55 10.38
CA GLU A 131 -2.23 -32.94 9.05
C GLU A 131 -3.76 -32.78 8.97
N GLY A 132 -4.23 -32.06 7.94
CA GLY A 132 -5.64 -31.75 7.76
C GLY A 132 -6.24 -30.75 8.77
N LYS A 133 -5.44 -30.21 9.69
CA LYS A 133 -5.86 -29.21 10.68
C LYS A 133 -5.28 -27.82 10.40
N ILE A 134 -4.08 -27.76 9.83
CA ILE A 134 -3.36 -26.54 9.44
C ILE A 134 -2.94 -26.73 7.98
N ASP A 135 -3.28 -25.77 7.12
CA ASP A 135 -3.04 -25.90 5.68
C ASP A 135 -1.81 -25.14 5.18
N THR A 136 -1.18 -24.32 6.03
CA THR A 136 -0.06 -23.44 5.69
C THR A 136 0.97 -23.46 6.82
N TRP A 137 2.23 -23.70 6.47
CA TRP A 137 3.34 -23.74 7.43
C TRP A 137 4.57 -22.99 6.95
N ASP A 138 5.16 -22.21 7.85
CA ASP A 138 6.54 -21.75 7.70
C ASP A 138 7.49 -22.90 8.01
N VAL A 139 8.06 -23.46 6.96
CA VAL A 139 8.98 -24.58 7.09
C VAL A 139 10.34 -24.09 7.58
N VAL A 140 10.82 -22.99 7.01
CA VAL A 140 12.08 -22.35 7.39
C VAL A 140 11.88 -20.85 7.55
N ASN A 141 12.39 -20.31 8.65
CA ASN A 141 12.38 -18.88 8.95
C ASN A 141 13.80 -18.28 8.93
N GLU A 142 13.97 -17.12 8.30
CA GLU A 142 15.14 -16.22 8.40
C GLU A 142 16.51 -16.83 8.10
N ALA A 143 16.62 -17.59 7.02
CA ALA A 143 17.84 -18.28 6.67
C ALA A 143 18.79 -17.48 5.78
N ILE A 144 18.35 -16.37 5.18
CA ILE A 144 19.21 -15.49 4.38
C ILE A 144 19.86 -14.43 5.27
N ASP A 145 21.15 -14.21 5.01
CA ASP A 145 22.01 -13.32 5.80
C ASP A 145 21.65 -11.84 5.58
N ASP A 146 21.68 -11.04 6.64
CA ASP A 146 21.34 -9.62 6.58
C ASP A 146 22.35 -8.78 5.79
N SER A 147 23.59 -9.28 5.60
CA SER A 147 24.61 -8.63 4.75
C SER A 147 24.38 -8.82 3.25
N SER A 148 23.31 -9.50 2.86
CA SER A 148 22.97 -9.76 1.46
C SER A 148 22.70 -8.46 0.68
N ASN A 149 23.30 -8.34 -0.51
CA ASN A 149 23.32 -7.13 -1.32
C ASN A 149 22.55 -7.23 -2.64
N GLY A 150 21.87 -8.35 -2.90
CA GLY A 150 21.11 -8.60 -4.12
C GLY A 150 21.91 -9.18 -5.28
N ASN A 151 23.22 -9.42 -5.12
CA ASN A 151 24.04 -10.12 -6.10
C ASN A 151 24.24 -11.59 -5.66
N GLY A 152 23.30 -12.45 -6.03
CA GLY A 152 23.20 -13.80 -5.48
C GLY A 152 22.52 -13.83 -4.12
N TRP A 153 22.55 -14.99 -3.47
CA TRP A 153 22.05 -15.19 -2.12
C TRP A 153 23.11 -15.80 -1.21
N LYS A 154 23.08 -15.41 0.06
CA LYS A 154 24.02 -15.86 1.09
C LYS A 154 23.24 -16.40 2.28
N MET A 155 23.58 -17.61 2.69
CA MET A 155 23.04 -18.22 3.89
C MET A 155 23.54 -17.50 5.14
N ARG A 156 22.64 -17.25 6.09
CA ARG A 156 22.95 -16.79 7.43
C ARG A 156 23.89 -17.78 8.11
N ASN A 157 24.97 -17.25 8.69
CA ASN A 157 25.92 -18.06 9.44
C ASN A 157 25.31 -18.54 10.78
N SER A 158 24.55 -19.63 10.73
CA SER A 158 23.86 -20.24 11.87
C SER A 158 24.39 -21.63 12.16
N PHE A 159 24.18 -22.14 13.39
CA PHE A 159 24.55 -23.52 13.74
C PHE A 159 23.88 -24.55 12.81
N LEU A 160 22.65 -24.27 12.34
CA LEU A 160 21.92 -25.09 11.38
C LEU A 160 22.69 -25.19 10.07
N TYR A 161 23.11 -24.06 9.50
CA TYR A 161 23.87 -24.03 8.25
C TYR A 161 25.27 -24.61 8.40
N GLN A 162 25.97 -24.30 9.50
CA GLN A 162 27.32 -24.80 9.76
C GLN A 162 27.36 -26.33 9.89
N LYS A 163 26.36 -26.92 10.54
CA LYS A 163 26.32 -28.36 10.81
C LYS A 163 25.58 -29.16 9.74
N VAL A 164 24.55 -28.58 9.13
CA VAL A 164 23.74 -29.23 8.09
C VAL A 164 23.54 -28.22 6.93
N PRO A 165 24.52 -28.04 6.03
CA PRO A 165 24.45 -27.00 5.00
C PRO A 165 23.22 -27.05 4.09
N ASN A 166 22.64 -28.23 3.88
CA ASN A 166 21.44 -28.44 3.07
C ASN A 166 20.14 -28.57 3.90
N PHE A 167 20.10 -28.04 5.13
CA PHE A 167 18.94 -28.22 6.02
C PHE A 167 17.63 -27.67 5.43
N ILE A 168 17.68 -26.66 4.56
CA ILE A 168 16.47 -26.11 3.93
C ILE A 168 15.88 -27.12 2.95
N ASP A 169 16.67 -27.62 2.01
CA ASP A 169 16.25 -28.65 1.07
C ASP A 169 15.68 -29.85 1.81
N LEU A 170 16.39 -30.31 2.86
CA LEU A 170 15.94 -31.39 3.72
C LEU A 170 14.59 -31.09 4.37
N ALA A 171 14.41 -29.89 4.91
CA ALA A 171 13.20 -29.50 5.62
C ALA A 171 11.98 -29.48 4.69
N PHE A 172 12.09 -28.83 3.52
CA PHE A 172 11.01 -28.77 2.54
C PHE A 172 10.69 -30.14 1.94
N GLN A 173 11.70 -30.94 1.58
CA GLN A 173 11.49 -32.29 1.06
C GLN A 173 10.82 -33.20 2.09
N THR A 174 11.26 -33.14 3.34
CA THR A 174 10.64 -33.89 4.45
C THR A 174 9.19 -33.44 4.65
N ALA A 175 8.95 -32.13 4.70
CA ALA A 175 7.62 -31.55 4.91
C ALA A 175 6.64 -31.99 3.82
N ARG A 176 7.03 -31.91 2.54
CA ARG A 176 6.19 -32.37 1.43
C ARG A 176 5.92 -33.86 1.48
N GLN A 177 6.91 -34.68 1.88
CA GLN A 177 6.74 -36.12 1.97
C GLN A 177 5.71 -36.53 3.02
N VAL A 178 5.71 -35.85 4.18
CA VAL A 178 4.85 -36.21 5.32
C VAL A 178 3.50 -35.52 5.32
N SER A 179 3.39 -34.36 4.66
CA SER A 179 2.20 -33.52 4.60
C SER A 179 1.97 -33.03 3.17
N PRO A 180 1.51 -33.90 2.26
CA PRO A 180 1.48 -33.60 0.83
C PRO A 180 0.56 -32.45 0.42
N LYS A 181 -0.44 -32.13 1.25
CA LYS A 181 -1.46 -31.10 0.96
C LYS A 181 -1.18 -29.74 1.61
N THR A 182 -0.32 -29.70 2.62
CA THR A 182 0.05 -28.46 3.29
C THR A 182 0.87 -27.58 2.36
N LYS A 183 0.57 -26.28 2.35
CA LYS A 183 1.36 -25.26 1.67
C LYS A 183 2.61 -24.93 2.48
N LEU A 184 3.76 -25.01 1.83
CA LEU A 184 5.08 -24.90 2.43
C LEU A 184 5.71 -23.55 2.11
N PHE A 185 5.92 -22.74 3.13
CA PHE A 185 6.42 -21.38 3.03
C PHE A 185 7.85 -21.23 3.54
N TYR A 186 8.63 -20.39 2.87
CA TYR A 186 9.84 -19.76 3.41
C TYR A 186 9.47 -18.37 3.92
N ASN A 187 9.86 -17.98 5.13
CA ASN A 187 9.49 -16.70 5.75
C ASN A 187 10.74 -15.92 6.20
N ASP A 188 10.80 -14.60 5.97
CA ASP A 188 11.96 -13.77 6.34
C ASP A 188 11.61 -12.26 6.41
N TYR A 189 12.40 -11.50 7.16
CA TYR A 189 12.27 -10.03 7.31
C TYR A 189 13.25 -9.26 6.44
N ASN A 190 13.01 -7.95 6.30
CA ASN A 190 13.75 -7.06 5.40
C ASN A 190 13.67 -7.56 3.95
N THR A 191 12.51 -8.09 3.58
CA THR A 191 12.21 -8.68 2.27
C THR A 191 11.06 -8.01 1.53
N GLU A 192 10.57 -6.84 1.96
CA GLU A 192 9.22 -6.36 1.61
C GLU A 192 9.17 -5.28 0.51
N GLY A 193 10.31 -5.02 -0.13
CA GLY A 193 10.45 -4.18 -1.31
C GLY A 193 11.60 -4.65 -2.19
N ILE A 194 12.28 -3.74 -2.90
CA ILE A 194 13.41 -4.11 -3.77
C ILE A 194 14.67 -3.38 -3.33
N TRP A 195 15.50 -4.11 -2.59
CA TRP A 195 16.86 -3.78 -2.11
C TRP A 195 17.66 -5.07 -1.88
N GLY A 196 18.89 -4.95 -1.37
CA GLY A 196 19.85 -6.05 -1.27
C GLY A 196 19.29 -7.37 -0.72
N LYS A 197 18.86 -7.42 0.55
CA LYS A 197 18.36 -8.65 1.14
C LYS A 197 17.10 -9.20 0.44
N SER A 198 16.11 -8.35 0.15
CA SER A 198 14.89 -8.77 -0.56
C SER A 198 15.18 -9.40 -1.94
N GLU A 199 16.15 -8.84 -2.67
CA GLU A 199 16.57 -9.35 -3.98
C GLU A 199 17.29 -10.70 -3.85
N SER A 200 18.15 -10.83 -2.84
CA SER A 200 18.79 -12.11 -2.52
C SER A 200 17.78 -13.18 -2.12
N VAL A 201 16.74 -12.84 -1.34
CA VAL A 201 15.67 -13.79 -1.02
C VAL A 201 14.88 -14.18 -2.27
N TYR A 202 14.55 -13.23 -3.15
CA TYR A 202 13.93 -13.57 -4.44
C TYR A 202 14.77 -14.57 -5.25
N GLN A 203 16.08 -14.32 -5.38
CA GLN A 203 17.00 -15.21 -6.10
C GLN A 203 17.14 -16.57 -5.43
N PHE A 204 17.09 -16.60 -4.09
CA PHE A 204 17.07 -17.85 -3.32
C PHE A 204 15.81 -18.67 -3.61
N ILE A 205 14.61 -18.06 -3.58
CA ILE A 205 13.37 -18.75 -3.93
C ILE A 205 13.41 -19.23 -5.39
N ALA A 206 13.91 -18.42 -6.32
CA ALA A 206 14.08 -18.82 -7.71
C ALA A 206 15.01 -20.04 -7.86
N ASP A 207 16.10 -20.10 -7.09
CA ASP A 207 16.99 -21.25 -7.03
C ASP A 207 16.29 -22.51 -6.47
N LEU A 208 15.54 -22.38 -5.38
CA LEU A 208 14.74 -23.49 -4.83
C LEU A 208 13.78 -24.07 -5.88
N LYS A 209 13.06 -23.19 -6.60
CA LYS A 209 12.16 -23.60 -7.69
C LYS A 209 12.93 -24.27 -8.83
N LYS A 210 14.06 -23.71 -9.25
CA LYS A 210 14.91 -24.27 -10.31
C LYS A 210 15.43 -25.68 -9.95
N ARG A 211 15.72 -25.92 -8.67
CA ARG A 211 16.18 -27.23 -8.16
C ARG A 211 15.03 -28.18 -7.79
N ASN A 212 13.78 -27.81 -8.07
CA ASN A 212 12.58 -28.59 -7.73
C ASN A 212 12.42 -28.88 -6.23
N ILE A 213 12.85 -27.96 -5.37
CA ILE A 213 12.52 -28.01 -3.94
C ILE A 213 11.02 -27.68 -3.79
N PRO A 214 10.24 -28.45 -3.01
CA PRO A 214 8.79 -28.34 -2.96
C PRO A 214 8.34 -27.15 -2.09
N ILE A 215 8.53 -25.94 -2.60
CA ILE A 215 8.09 -24.70 -1.99
C ILE A 215 6.86 -24.17 -2.74
N ASP A 216 5.83 -23.79 -1.97
CA ASP A 216 4.57 -23.28 -2.50
C ASP A 216 4.44 -21.77 -2.30
N GLY A 217 5.09 -21.21 -1.29
CA GLY A 217 4.93 -19.80 -0.97
C GLY A 217 6.13 -19.14 -0.29
N VAL A 218 6.07 -17.81 -0.24
CA VAL A 218 7.01 -16.94 0.47
C VAL A 218 6.24 -16.02 1.42
N GLY A 219 6.74 -15.91 2.64
CA GLY A 219 6.26 -15.00 3.67
C GLY A 219 7.16 -13.79 3.78
N LEU A 220 6.56 -12.60 3.68
CA LEU A 220 7.21 -11.31 3.85
C LEU A 220 6.85 -10.79 5.25
N GLN A 221 7.78 -10.87 6.22
CA GLN A 221 7.47 -10.53 7.62
C GLN A 221 6.92 -9.11 7.74
N TYR A 222 7.58 -8.12 7.10
CA TYR A 222 7.08 -6.75 7.03
C TYR A 222 7.17 -5.99 8.36
N HIS A 223 8.26 -6.19 9.09
CA HIS A 223 8.64 -5.34 10.21
C HIS A 223 9.29 -4.05 9.71
N VAL A 224 8.53 -2.96 9.69
CA VAL A 224 8.98 -1.68 9.12
C VAL A 224 8.72 -0.51 10.07
N SER A 225 9.15 0.70 9.69
CA SER A 225 8.80 1.92 10.41
C SER A 225 8.25 2.99 9.49
N VAL A 226 7.72 4.07 10.07
CA VAL A 226 7.28 5.23 9.27
C VAL A 226 8.44 5.92 8.54
N GLN A 227 9.68 5.73 9.00
CA GLN A 227 10.90 6.24 8.39
C GLN A 227 11.48 5.26 7.36
N ASN A 228 11.48 3.96 7.70
CA ASN A 228 12.12 2.90 6.93
C ASN A 228 11.06 1.92 6.42
N GLN A 229 10.49 2.22 5.26
CA GLN A 229 9.48 1.39 4.60
C GLN A 229 9.57 1.46 3.07
N PRO A 230 9.22 0.37 2.36
CA PRO A 230 9.16 0.35 0.91
C PRO A 230 8.07 1.28 0.35
N GLN A 231 8.32 1.84 -0.84
CA GLN A 231 7.27 2.51 -1.61
C GLN A 231 6.30 1.48 -2.22
N TYR A 232 5.03 1.88 -2.39
CA TYR A 232 3.96 1.04 -2.96
C TYR A 232 4.39 0.24 -4.19
N ASN A 233 4.99 0.91 -5.18
CA ASN A 233 5.41 0.27 -6.44
C ASN A 233 6.47 -0.81 -6.21
N LYS A 234 7.40 -0.62 -5.28
CA LYS A 234 8.43 -1.63 -4.98
C LYS A 234 7.86 -2.88 -4.33
N ILE A 235 6.86 -2.72 -3.45
CA ILE A 235 6.13 -3.85 -2.86
C ILE A 235 5.38 -4.60 -3.96
N ASN A 236 4.61 -3.87 -4.77
CA ASN A 236 3.81 -4.43 -5.85
C ASN A 236 4.66 -5.17 -6.88
N ASP A 237 5.79 -4.59 -7.29
CA ASP A 237 6.72 -5.19 -8.25
C ASP A 237 7.35 -6.46 -7.69
N LEU A 238 7.77 -6.45 -6.43
CA LEU A 238 8.32 -7.63 -5.76
C LEU A 238 7.30 -8.77 -5.71
N ILE A 239 6.09 -8.50 -5.22
CA ILE A 239 5.02 -9.51 -5.13
C ILE A 239 4.71 -10.06 -6.54
N GLY A 240 4.60 -9.18 -7.54
CA GLY A 240 4.40 -9.57 -8.93
C GLY A 240 5.52 -10.48 -9.49
N ARG A 241 6.77 -10.29 -9.05
CA ARG A 241 7.89 -11.19 -9.40
C ARG A 241 7.74 -12.57 -8.76
N TYR A 242 7.32 -12.66 -7.49
CA TYR A 242 7.03 -13.95 -6.86
C TYR A 242 5.85 -14.67 -7.54
N CYS A 243 4.80 -13.94 -7.95
CA CYS A 243 3.71 -14.52 -8.73
C CYS A 243 4.23 -15.17 -10.03
N LYS A 244 5.18 -14.53 -10.73
CA LYS A 244 5.80 -15.08 -11.95
C LYS A 244 6.65 -16.32 -11.70
N LEU A 245 7.21 -16.48 -10.50
CA LEU A 245 7.90 -17.71 -10.08
C LEU A 245 6.92 -18.86 -9.74
N GLY A 246 5.62 -18.58 -9.70
CA GLY A 246 4.59 -19.56 -9.36
C GLY A 246 4.62 -19.96 -7.89
N VAL A 247 4.87 -18.99 -7.01
CA VAL A 247 4.74 -19.13 -5.56
C VAL A 247 3.68 -18.17 -5.02
N GLU A 248 2.97 -18.61 -4.00
CA GLU A 248 2.02 -17.82 -3.22
C GLU A 248 2.77 -16.82 -2.32
N VAL A 249 2.17 -15.67 -2.03
CA VAL A 249 2.79 -14.65 -1.16
C VAL A 249 1.88 -14.36 0.01
N HIS A 250 2.42 -14.36 1.22
CA HIS A 250 1.75 -13.81 2.39
C HIS A 250 2.57 -12.63 2.93
N ILE A 251 1.92 -11.56 3.34
CA ILE A 251 2.48 -10.61 4.31
C ILE A 251 2.19 -11.20 5.68
N THR A 252 3.21 -11.43 6.49
CA THR A 252 3.14 -12.45 7.53
C THR A 252 3.29 -11.95 8.96
N GLU A 253 3.94 -10.80 9.19
CA GLU A 253 4.27 -10.31 10.54
C GLU A 253 4.22 -8.77 10.58
N LEU A 254 3.28 -8.16 9.87
CA LEU A 254 3.28 -6.71 9.65
C LEU A 254 3.10 -5.95 10.97
N ASP A 255 4.04 -5.07 11.24
CA ASP A 255 3.93 -3.98 12.20
C ASP A 255 4.68 -2.76 11.67
N VAL A 256 4.25 -1.57 12.10
CA VAL A 256 4.83 -0.31 11.61
C VAL A 256 5.25 0.54 12.80
N SER A 257 6.50 0.46 13.21
CA SER A 257 7.04 1.27 14.31
C SER A 257 6.97 2.77 13.99
N CYS A 258 6.58 3.58 14.97
CA CYS A 258 6.78 5.03 14.91
C CYS A 258 8.19 5.49 15.33
N GLU A 259 9.07 4.55 15.70
CA GLU A 259 10.43 4.78 16.19
C GLU A 259 10.49 5.83 17.32
N SER A 260 11.12 6.99 17.06
CA SER A 260 11.24 8.13 17.99
C SER A 260 10.19 9.21 17.74
N SER A 261 9.34 9.04 16.71
CA SER A 261 8.35 10.03 16.26
C SER A 261 6.93 9.76 16.78
N CYS A 262 6.78 8.89 17.79
CA CYS A 262 5.49 8.44 18.35
C CYS A 262 4.65 9.54 19.04
N TRP A 263 5.25 10.71 19.26
CA TRP A 263 4.62 11.92 19.79
C TRP A 263 4.12 12.86 18.70
N ALA A 264 4.53 12.66 17.44
CA ALA A 264 4.08 13.48 16.33
C ALA A 264 2.59 13.24 16.08
N SER A 265 1.82 14.31 15.87
CA SER A 265 0.37 14.24 15.67
C SER A 265 -0.02 13.49 14.38
N ASP A 266 0.87 13.44 13.39
CA ASP A 266 0.64 12.79 12.10
C ASP A 266 1.08 11.30 12.06
N VAL A 267 1.57 10.77 13.18
CA VAL A 267 2.23 9.46 13.21
C VAL A 267 1.29 8.32 12.82
N GLU A 268 0.04 8.34 13.29
CA GLU A 268 -0.89 7.28 12.96
C GLU A 268 -1.31 7.32 11.48
N SER A 269 -1.43 8.51 10.88
CA SER A 269 -1.69 8.67 9.44
C SER A 269 -0.54 8.12 8.59
N LYS A 270 0.71 8.36 9.03
CA LYS A 270 1.90 7.75 8.40
C LYS A 270 1.86 6.22 8.50
N GLN A 271 1.62 5.68 9.69
CA GLN A 271 1.49 4.22 9.88
C GLN A 271 0.36 3.66 9.02
N ALA A 272 -0.80 4.33 8.96
CA ALA A 272 -1.94 3.93 8.14
C ALA A 272 -1.59 3.89 6.66
N THR A 273 -0.77 4.82 6.18
CA THR A 273 -0.25 4.82 4.81
C THR A 273 0.63 3.59 4.54
N VAL A 274 1.52 3.23 5.47
CA VAL A 274 2.37 2.02 5.32
C VAL A 274 1.51 0.75 5.28
N PHE A 275 0.59 0.59 6.24
CA PHE A 275 -0.35 -0.52 6.31
C PHE A 275 -1.18 -0.66 5.02
N THR A 276 -1.72 0.45 4.51
CA THR A 276 -2.55 0.44 3.30
C THR A 276 -1.74 0.23 2.02
N ASN A 277 -0.49 0.71 1.93
CA ASN A 277 0.37 0.41 0.79
C ASN A 277 0.67 -1.09 0.69
N ALA A 278 1.00 -1.72 1.83
CA ALA A 278 1.22 -3.15 1.94
C ALA A 278 -0.02 -3.95 1.51
N LEU A 279 -1.20 -3.61 2.07
CA LEU A 279 -2.45 -4.29 1.75
C LEU A 279 -2.85 -4.11 0.28
N LYS A 280 -2.77 -2.89 -0.26
CA LYS A 280 -3.08 -2.61 -1.66
C LYS A 280 -2.18 -3.40 -2.60
N ALA A 281 -0.88 -3.47 -2.33
CA ALA A 281 0.07 -4.20 -3.16
C ALA A 281 -0.22 -5.70 -3.15
N CYS A 282 -0.59 -6.25 -1.99
CA CYS A 282 -1.03 -7.65 -1.89
C CYS A 282 -2.34 -7.87 -2.67
N LEU A 283 -3.38 -7.06 -2.47
CA LEU A 283 -4.65 -7.19 -3.19
C LEU A 283 -4.54 -6.99 -4.71
N ALA A 284 -3.57 -6.20 -5.17
CA ALA A 284 -3.29 -6.01 -6.59
C ALA A 284 -2.68 -7.25 -7.28
N ASN A 285 -2.15 -8.20 -6.50
CA ASN A 285 -1.49 -9.40 -7.00
C ASN A 285 -2.21 -10.65 -6.51
N SER A 286 -2.91 -11.36 -7.41
CA SER A 286 -3.73 -12.53 -7.06
C SER A 286 -2.98 -13.69 -6.38
N CYS A 287 -1.65 -13.79 -6.54
CA CYS A 287 -0.86 -14.78 -5.80
C CYS A 287 -0.64 -14.40 -4.33
N CYS A 288 -0.91 -13.15 -3.95
CA CYS A 288 -0.86 -12.72 -2.57
C CYS A 288 -2.22 -12.95 -1.91
N THR A 289 -2.25 -13.88 -0.95
CA THR A 289 -3.51 -14.45 -0.42
C THR A 289 -3.65 -14.27 1.09
N GLY A 290 -2.60 -13.78 1.77
CA GLY A 290 -2.56 -13.58 3.21
C GLY A 290 -1.92 -12.25 3.61
N PHE A 291 -2.50 -11.62 4.63
CA PHE A 291 -2.03 -10.39 5.27
C PHE A 291 -2.21 -10.51 6.76
N LEU A 292 -1.10 -10.58 7.50
CA LEU A 292 -1.10 -10.84 8.93
C LEU A 292 -0.34 -9.75 9.68
N VAL A 293 -0.95 -9.25 10.74
CA VAL A 293 -0.39 -8.24 11.65
C VAL A 293 0.25 -8.92 12.87
N TRP A 294 1.44 -8.49 13.29
CA TRP A 294 2.17 -9.17 14.38
C TRP A 294 1.75 -8.72 15.78
N GLY A 295 0.46 -8.89 16.08
CA GLY A 295 -0.14 -8.65 17.39
C GLY A 295 -1.57 -8.11 17.29
N ILE A 296 -2.22 -7.95 18.45
CA ILE A 296 -3.57 -7.38 18.55
C ILE A 296 -3.51 -5.92 18.99
N GLY A 297 -3.24 -5.65 20.28
CA GLY A 297 -3.13 -4.30 20.83
C GLY A 297 -1.68 -3.86 20.99
N ASP A 298 -1.42 -2.55 20.88
CA ASP A 298 -0.07 -1.97 21.03
C ASP A 298 0.72 -2.49 22.27
N PRO A 299 0.13 -2.71 23.46
CA PRO A 299 0.85 -3.28 24.61
C PRO A 299 1.32 -4.72 24.44
N ASP A 300 0.73 -5.46 23.50
CA ASP A 300 1.07 -6.86 23.22
C ASP A 300 2.23 -6.96 22.21
N SER A 301 2.66 -5.85 21.60
CA SER A 301 3.69 -5.86 20.56
C SER A 301 5.09 -6.15 21.13
N TRP A 302 5.82 -7.02 20.44
CA TRP A 302 7.25 -7.27 20.71
C TRP A 302 8.14 -6.02 20.55
N LEU A 303 7.69 -5.01 19.82
CA LEU A 303 8.37 -3.71 19.67
C LEU A 303 8.29 -2.85 20.94
N GLY A 304 7.37 -3.17 21.86
CA GLY A 304 7.01 -2.36 23.01
C GLY A 304 5.82 -1.42 22.73
N ASN A 305 5.05 -1.16 23.79
CA ASN A 305 3.83 -0.34 23.74
C ASN A 305 4.05 1.08 23.19
N ASP A 306 5.24 1.66 23.42
CA ASP A 306 5.56 3.02 23.00
C ASP A 306 5.70 3.17 21.48
N LYS A 307 5.89 2.06 20.75
CA LYS A 307 6.04 2.05 19.28
C LYS A 307 4.73 2.08 18.52
N LYS A 308 3.60 1.92 19.22
CA LYS A 308 2.23 2.04 18.70
C LYS A 308 2.05 1.38 17.33
N GLY A 309 2.67 0.22 17.12
CA GLY A 309 2.89 -0.35 15.78
C GLY A 309 1.73 -1.15 15.22
N LEU A 310 0.66 -1.36 16.01
CA LEU A 310 -0.44 -2.28 15.69
C LEU A 310 -1.75 -1.54 15.38
N LEU A 311 -2.79 -2.31 15.04
CA LEU A 311 -4.08 -1.78 14.61
C LEU A 311 -4.99 -1.35 15.76
N PHE A 312 -4.73 -1.83 16.98
CA PHE A 312 -5.52 -1.51 18.16
C PHE A 312 -4.65 -0.87 19.23
N ASN A 313 -5.23 0.07 19.98
CA ASN A 313 -4.55 0.71 21.11
C ASN A 313 -4.55 -0.19 22.36
N GLY A 314 -4.02 0.30 23.48
CA GLY A 314 -3.96 -0.46 24.74
C GLY A 314 -5.30 -0.80 25.40
N ASN A 315 -6.41 -0.23 24.93
CA ASN A 315 -7.77 -0.61 25.34
C ASN A 315 -8.46 -1.51 24.30
N TYR A 316 -7.69 -2.03 23.33
CA TYR A 316 -8.18 -2.84 22.21
C TYR A 316 -9.26 -2.14 21.36
N GLN A 317 -9.20 -0.80 21.31
CA GLN A 317 -10.03 -0.02 20.40
C GLN A 317 -9.28 0.21 19.08
N PRO A 318 -9.97 0.18 17.93
CA PRO A 318 -9.36 0.42 16.64
C PRO A 318 -8.66 1.79 16.58
N LYS A 319 -7.49 1.83 15.95
CA LYS A 319 -6.77 3.06 15.62
C LYS A 319 -7.00 3.45 14.16
N SER A 320 -6.49 4.61 13.73
CA SER A 320 -6.68 5.09 12.35
C SER A 320 -6.14 4.12 11.28
N GLN A 321 -5.09 3.35 11.59
CA GLN A 321 -4.54 2.29 10.73
C GLN A 321 -5.59 1.20 10.44
N TYR A 322 -6.36 0.78 11.45
CA TYR A 322 -7.45 -0.19 11.29
C TYR A 322 -8.51 0.33 10.33
N THR A 323 -8.98 1.56 10.56
CA THR A 323 -10.00 2.22 9.74
C THR A 323 -9.53 2.36 8.29
N ALA A 324 -8.25 2.69 8.08
CA ALA A 324 -7.66 2.78 6.75
C ALA A 324 -7.65 1.43 6.01
N LEU A 325 -7.27 0.33 6.68
CA LEU A 325 -7.35 -1.01 6.11
C LEU A 325 -8.79 -1.41 5.77
N LEU A 326 -9.73 -1.14 6.67
CA LEU A 326 -11.16 -1.41 6.45
C LEU A 326 -11.67 -0.70 5.18
N ASN A 327 -11.29 0.56 4.98
CA ASN A 327 -11.68 1.33 3.80
C ASN A 327 -11.08 0.76 2.49
N VAL A 328 -9.83 0.27 2.52
CA VAL A 328 -9.22 -0.44 1.38
C VAL A 328 -10.00 -1.71 1.05
N LEU A 329 -10.36 -2.50 2.06
CA LEU A 329 -11.14 -3.73 1.84
C LEU A 329 -12.53 -3.43 1.27
N LYS A 330 -13.24 -2.44 1.82
CA LYS A 330 -14.57 -2.02 1.31
C LYS A 330 -14.54 -1.58 -0.15
N THR A 331 -13.56 -0.76 -0.53
CA THR A 331 -13.43 -0.24 -1.90
C THR A 331 -13.08 -1.35 -2.91
N THR A 332 -12.20 -2.28 -2.52
CA THR A 332 -11.84 -3.45 -3.34
C THR A 332 -13.02 -4.42 -3.49
N THR A 333 -13.80 -4.56 -2.42
CA THR A 333 -15.04 -5.36 -2.39
C THR A 333 -16.10 -4.82 -3.34
N ALA A 334 -16.24 -3.50 -3.47
CA ALA A 334 -17.16 -2.89 -4.43
C ALA A 334 -16.74 -3.12 -5.89
N ALA A 335 -15.44 -3.11 -6.19
CA ALA A 335 -14.92 -3.30 -7.56
C ALA A 335 -15.07 -4.74 -8.09
N ALA A 336 -14.97 -5.76 -7.24
CA ALA A 336 -15.08 -7.17 -7.63
C ALA A 336 -16.52 -7.66 -7.91
N GLY A 337 -17.55 -6.85 -7.66
CA GLY A 337 -18.95 -7.18 -7.97
C GLY A 337 -19.38 -6.88 -9.41
N GLY A 338 -18.50 -6.28 -10.22
CA GLY A 338 -18.80 -5.76 -11.55
C GLY A 338 -18.37 -6.63 -12.72
N ASN A 339 -18.19 -7.95 -12.56
CA ASN A 339 -17.90 -8.80 -13.71
C ASN A 339 -18.48 -10.22 -13.55
N SER A 340 -19.70 -10.41 -14.07
CA SER A 340 -20.19 -11.72 -14.45
C SER A 340 -21.00 -11.59 -15.75
N SER A 341 -20.48 -12.29 -16.77
CA SER A 341 -21.13 -12.81 -17.97
C SER A 341 -22.61 -12.42 -18.19
N ASN A 342 -22.91 -11.78 -19.33
CA ASN A 342 -24.27 -11.79 -19.86
C ASN A 342 -24.27 -12.29 -21.31
N ASN A 343 -24.67 -13.54 -21.46
CA ASN A 343 -25.12 -14.15 -22.69
C ASN A 343 -26.65 -14.23 -22.65
N GLY A 344 -27.33 -13.63 -23.63
CA GLY A 344 -28.62 -14.09 -24.15
C GLY A 344 -29.91 -13.91 -23.34
N ASN A 345 -30.74 -12.98 -23.83
CA ASN A 345 -32.14 -13.19 -24.25
C ASN A 345 -33.32 -12.76 -23.32
N THR A 346 -34.00 -11.69 -23.79
CA THR A 346 -35.45 -11.37 -23.84
C THR A 346 -36.40 -11.66 -22.67
N GLY A 347 -37.17 -10.62 -22.29
CA GLY A 347 -38.60 -10.78 -22.01
C GLY A 347 -39.20 -10.03 -20.80
N ASN A 348 -39.76 -8.85 -21.08
CA ASN A 348 -41.01 -8.30 -20.53
C ASN A 348 -41.11 -7.75 -19.08
N THR A 349 -41.15 -6.41 -19.03
CA THR A 349 -41.95 -5.48 -18.20
C THR A 349 -42.38 -5.85 -16.76
N GLY A 350 -41.92 -5.04 -15.82
CA GLY A 350 -42.52 -4.84 -14.50
C GLY A 350 -41.96 -3.59 -13.82
N ASN A 351 -42.58 -2.44 -14.06
CA ASN A 351 -42.27 -1.15 -13.44
C ASN A 351 -42.61 -1.18 -11.93
N THR A 352 -41.61 -1.09 -11.06
CA THR A 352 -41.77 -0.48 -9.73
C THR A 352 -40.56 0.36 -9.41
N ASN A 353 -40.80 1.66 -9.49
CA ASN A 353 -39.90 2.76 -9.18
C ASN A 353 -39.74 2.88 -7.66
N THR A 354 -38.57 2.53 -7.12
CA THR A 354 -38.11 2.99 -5.80
C THR A 354 -36.64 3.35 -5.92
N GLY A 355 -36.36 4.61 -6.20
CA GLY A 355 -35.02 5.16 -6.27
C GLY A 355 -34.33 5.03 -4.92
N ASN A 356 -33.18 4.36 -4.91
CA ASN A 356 -32.25 4.36 -3.78
C ASN A 356 -30.92 4.89 -4.29
N ASN A 357 -30.60 6.10 -3.83
CA ASN A 357 -29.50 6.93 -4.30
C ASN A 357 -28.21 6.45 -3.62
N SER A 358 -27.54 5.46 -4.21
CA SER A 358 -26.17 5.08 -3.82
C SER A 358 -25.21 6.10 -4.43
N GLN A 359 -24.77 7.10 -3.64
CA GLN A 359 -23.76 8.04 -4.09
C GLN A 359 -22.44 7.29 -4.32
N ALA A 360 -21.99 7.30 -5.57
CA ALA A 360 -20.69 6.78 -5.98
C ALA A 360 -19.57 7.50 -5.20
N ALA A 361 -18.48 6.78 -4.89
CA ALA A 361 -17.26 7.43 -4.41
C ALA A 361 -16.86 8.52 -5.43
N PRO A 362 -16.71 9.79 -5.00
CA PRO A 362 -16.59 10.89 -5.94
C PRO A 362 -15.28 10.79 -6.72
N SER A 363 -15.39 10.69 -8.04
CA SER A 363 -14.24 10.64 -8.94
C SER A 363 -13.45 11.95 -8.89
N SER A 364 -12.18 11.88 -8.51
CA SER A 364 -11.28 13.03 -8.47
C SER A 364 -10.91 13.56 -9.86
N VAL A 365 -10.54 14.84 -9.94
CA VAL A 365 -10.13 15.54 -11.17
C VAL A 365 -8.77 16.17 -10.95
N LYS A 366 -7.90 16.03 -11.94
CA LYS A 366 -6.64 16.77 -12.00
C LYS A 366 -6.85 18.08 -12.78
N LEU A 367 -6.78 19.21 -12.10
CA LEU A 367 -6.69 20.54 -12.72
C LEU A 367 -5.21 20.89 -12.95
N ASN A 368 -4.89 21.76 -13.91
CA ASN A 368 -3.50 22.16 -14.13
C ASN A 368 -2.97 22.98 -12.94
N ASP A 369 -1.67 22.86 -12.64
CA ASP A 369 -1.03 23.75 -11.68
C ASP A 369 -1.12 25.21 -12.15
N GLY A 370 -1.29 26.13 -11.20
CA GLY A 370 -1.32 27.56 -11.52
C GLY A 370 -2.23 28.38 -10.62
N TRP A 371 -2.36 29.65 -10.97
CA TRP A 371 -3.19 30.61 -10.25
C TRP A 371 -4.63 30.60 -10.76
N TYR A 372 -5.58 30.51 -9.83
CA TYR A 372 -7.01 30.49 -10.09
C TYR A 372 -7.75 31.52 -9.24
N TYR A 373 -8.84 32.05 -9.79
CA TYR A 373 -9.96 32.54 -9.00
C TYR A 373 -10.92 31.37 -8.77
N ILE A 374 -11.29 31.11 -7.52
CA ILE A 374 -12.18 30.00 -7.15
C ILE A 374 -13.54 30.59 -6.80
N LYS A 375 -14.55 30.34 -7.64
CA LYS A 375 -15.86 30.99 -7.54
C LYS A 375 -16.92 30.00 -7.08
N ASN A 376 -17.65 30.36 -6.04
CA ASN A 376 -18.80 29.60 -5.57
C ASN A 376 -19.97 29.77 -6.54
N THR A 377 -20.56 28.66 -6.98
CA THR A 377 -21.64 28.66 -7.99
C THR A 377 -22.99 29.14 -7.45
N GLY A 378 -23.25 29.00 -6.14
CA GLY A 378 -24.51 29.45 -5.51
C GLY A 378 -24.57 30.95 -5.27
N SER A 379 -23.45 31.57 -4.89
CA SER A 379 -23.37 33.01 -4.60
C SER A 379 -22.83 33.84 -5.75
N GLY A 380 -22.08 33.24 -6.69
CA GLY A 380 -21.34 33.97 -7.73
C GLY A 380 -20.14 34.75 -7.20
N LYS A 381 -19.74 34.54 -5.93
CA LYS A 381 -18.62 35.21 -5.26
C LYS A 381 -17.40 34.28 -5.14
N TYR A 382 -16.25 34.85 -4.81
CA TYR A 382 -14.97 34.14 -4.84
C TYR A 382 -14.46 33.80 -3.45
N LEU A 383 -13.79 32.65 -3.32
CA LEU A 383 -13.06 32.27 -2.13
C LEU A 383 -11.96 33.31 -1.85
N GLN A 384 -11.96 33.89 -0.65
CA GLN A 384 -10.99 34.92 -0.26
C GLN A 384 -10.74 34.92 1.25
N VAL A 385 -9.58 35.43 1.66
CA VAL A 385 -9.30 35.68 3.07
C VAL A 385 -10.01 36.96 3.55
N ALA A 386 -10.67 36.88 4.70
CA ALA A 386 -11.39 38.00 5.30
C ALA A 386 -10.48 39.22 5.49
N ASN A 387 -11.01 40.41 5.17
CA ASN A 387 -10.29 41.69 5.25
C ASN A 387 -8.96 41.75 4.46
N ASN A 388 -8.70 40.78 3.57
CA ASN A 388 -7.45 40.66 2.83
C ASN A 388 -6.20 40.65 3.74
N LYS A 389 -6.33 40.07 4.95
CA LYS A 389 -5.29 40.05 5.98
C LYS A 389 -4.48 38.77 5.90
N ALA A 390 -3.15 38.88 5.86
CA ALA A 390 -2.24 37.74 5.90
C ALA A 390 -1.89 37.38 7.34
N GLY A 391 -2.05 36.11 7.73
CA GLY A 391 -1.76 35.65 9.09
C GLY A 391 -2.26 34.23 9.33
N ASN A 392 -1.77 33.63 10.42
CA ASN A 392 -2.29 32.34 10.87
C ASN A 392 -3.70 32.50 11.43
N SER A 393 -4.56 31.55 11.09
CA SER A 393 -5.97 31.51 11.53
C SER A 393 -6.81 32.69 11.05
N GLU A 394 -6.39 33.37 9.98
CA GLU A 394 -7.24 34.35 9.31
C GLU A 394 -8.36 33.64 8.56
N ASN A 395 -9.59 34.12 8.77
CA ASN A 395 -10.78 33.43 8.32
C ASN A 395 -10.93 33.45 6.79
N VAL A 396 -11.45 32.37 6.21
CA VAL A 396 -11.78 32.31 4.78
C VAL A 396 -13.27 32.46 4.58
N VAL A 397 -13.62 33.36 3.66
CA VAL A 397 -14.99 33.78 3.36
C VAL A 397 -15.20 33.78 1.84
N ILE A 398 -16.44 33.98 1.40
CA ILE A 398 -16.70 34.40 0.02
C ILE A 398 -16.77 35.93 -0.10
N GLY A 399 -16.30 36.48 -1.21
CA GLY A 399 -16.44 37.91 -1.49
C GLY A 399 -16.23 38.33 -2.95
N SER A 400 -16.51 39.59 -3.24
CA SER A 400 -16.45 40.16 -4.59
C SER A 400 -15.04 40.48 -5.09
N SER A 401 -14.02 40.42 -4.22
CA SER A 401 -12.65 40.90 -4.53
C SER A 401 -11.86 39.94 -5.43
N ALA A 402 -12.32 38.71 -5.63
CA ALA A 402 -11.66 37.68 -6.43
C ALA A 402 -10.18 37.50 -6.05
N GLN A 403 -9.91 36.93 -4.88
CA GLN A 403 -8.54 36.62 -4.47
C GLN A 403 -8.00 35.41 -5.26
N LYS A 404 -6.70 35.42 -5.58
CA LYS A 404 -6.04 34.33 -6.30
C LYS A 404 -5.56 33.25 -5.34
N TRP A 405 -5.69 32.00 -5.77
CA TRP A 405 -5.18 30.82 -5.09
C TRP A 405 -4.29 30.03 -6.05
N LYS A 406 -3.07 29.69 -5.64
CA LYS A 406 -2.18 28.85 -6.41
C LYS A 406 -2.46 27.39 -6.10
N LEU A 407 -3.03 26.68 -7.07
CA LEU A 407 -3.22 25.25 -7.03
C LEU A 407 -1.90 24.57 -7.40
N THR A 408 -1.47 23.62 -6.56
CA THR A 408 -0.34 22.74 -6.84
C THR A 408 -0.77 21.29 -6.62
N ASN A 409 -0.70 20.47 -7.67
CA ASN A 409 -0.98 19.05 -7.60
C ASN A 409 0.07 18.32 -6.76
N MET A 410 -0.39 17.35 -5.99
CA MET A 410 0.43 16.47 -5.17
C MET A 410 0.26 15.02 -5.64
N SER A 411 1.12 14.14 -5.13
CA SER A 411 0.90 12.70 -5.25
C SER A 411 -0.43 12.28 -4.60
N GLY A 412 -1.02 11.18 -5.08
CA GLY A 412 -2.28 10.67 -4.55
C GLY A 412 -3.54 11.45 -4.96
N GLY A 413 -3.44 12.40 -5.90
CA GLY A 413 -4.60 13.14 -6.43
C GLY A 413 -5.07 14.31 -5.56
N TYR A 414 -4.30 14.66 -4.53
CA TYR A 414 -4.54 15.83 -3.70
C TYR A 414 -3.90 17.09 -4.30
N VAL A 415 -4.31 18.24 -3.81
CA VAL A 415 -3.80 19.56 -4.16
C VAL A 415 -3.59 20.40 -2.90
N THR A 416 -2.66 21.34 -2.95
CA THR A 416 -2.63 22.48 -2.02
C THR A 416 -3.16 23.73 -2.70
N LEU A 417 -3.65 24.69 -1.91
CA LEU A 417 -4.13 25.99 -2.36
C LEU A 417 -3.40 27.09 -1.57
N VAL A 418 -2.38 27.71 -2.16
CA VAL A 418 -1.61 28.80 -1.54
C VAL A 418 -2.29 30.14 -1.83
N SER A 419 -2.52 30.96 -0.81
CA SER A 419 -3.10 32.30 -0.95
C SER A 419 -2.14 33.25 -1.66
N SER A 420 -2.65 34.20 -2.44
CA SER A 420 -1.85 35.29 -3.01
C SER A 420 -1.31 36.29 -1.98
N LEU A 421 -1.65 36.12 -0.69
CA LEU A 421 -1.22 36.98 0.41
C LEU A 421 0.15 36.60 1.02
N GLY A 422 0.79 35.55 0.52
CA GLY A 422 2.12 35.11 0.98
C GLY A 422 2.20 33.59 1.12
N GLU A 423 3.09 33.11 1.99
CA GLU A 423 3.30 31.68 2.24
C GLU A 423 2.25 31.09 3.21
N TYR A 424 0.97 31.34 2.91
CA TYR A 424 -0.16 30.81 3.67
C TYR A 424 -1.00 29.88 2.78
N MET A 425 -1.34 28.69 3.27
CA MET A 425 -2.20 27.74 2.58
C MET A 425 -3.62 27.77 3.16
N LEU A 426 -4.60 27.44 2.33
CA LEU A 426 -5.94 27.07 2.78
C LEU A 426 -5.81 25.92 3.78
N ASP A 427 -6.51 26.00 4.91
CA ASP A 427 -6.31 25.14 6.08
C ASP A 427 -7.65 24.84 6.76
N ILE A 428 -7.89 23.59 7.14
CA ILE A 428 -9.00 23.20 8.02
C ILE A 428 -8.59 23.41 9.47
N ALA A 429 -9.30 24.27 10.19
CA ALA A 429 -8.93 24.69 11.52
C ALA A 429 -8.75 23.50 12.48
N GLY A 430 -7.55 23.37 13.04
CA GLY A 430 -7.19 22.29 13.97
C GLY A 430 -7.09 20.90 13.33
N GLY A 431 -7.24 20.79 12.00
CA GLY A 431 -7.30 19.51 11.30
C GLY A 431 -8.50 18.64 11.68
N ASP A 432 -9.54 19.23 12.29
CA ASP A 432 -10.74 18.53 12.75
C ASP A 432 -11.59 18.09 11.53
N ASP A 433 -12.09 16.86 11.54
CA ASP A 433 -12.89 16.30 10.45
C ASP A 433 -14.39 16.56 10.61
N GLY A 434 -14.86 17.23 11.67
CA GLY A 434 -16.26 17.50 11.95
C GLY A 434 -16.97 18.44 10.98
N ASN A 435 -18.30 18.30 10.87
CA ASN A 435 -19.15 19.28 10.20
C ASN A 435 -19.12 20.61 10.97
N GLY A 436 -18.96 21.71 10.24
CA GLY A 436 -18.89 23.04 10.84
C GLY A 436 -17.47 23.49 11.18
N THR A 437 -16.45 22.63 11.01
CA THR A 437 -15.05 23.04 11.20
C THR A 437 -14.69 24.15 10.23
N ASN A 438 -14.13 25.22 10.79
CA ASN A 438 -13.85 26.45 10.05
C ASN A 438 -12.73 26.25 9.02
N VAL A 439 -12.84 26.96 7.90
CA VAL A 439 -11.76 27.05 6.90
C VAL A 439 -11.03 28.37 7.11
N GLN A 440 -9.71 28.29 7.23
CA GLN A 440 -8.83 29.42 7.51
C GLN A 440 -7.64 29.41 6.55
N ILE A 441 -6.77 30.40 6.66
CA ILE A 441 -5.39 30.26 6.18
C ILE A 441 -4.43 30.04 7.34
N TYR A 442 -3.38 29.28 7.08
CA TYR A 442 -2.30 29.04 8.03
C TYR A 442 -0.97 28.97 7.30
N SER A 443 0.13 29.21 8.01
CA SER A 443 1.49 29.12 7.47
C SER A 443 1.66 27.83 6.68
N ALA A 444 2.25 27.88 5.50
CA ALA A 444 2.39 26.71 4.64
C ALA A 444 3.26 25.64 5.30
N TYR A 445 2.68 24.47 5.57
CA TYR A 445 3.39 23.25 6.01
C TYR A 445 2.93 22.00 5.24
N ALA A 446 1.92 22.13 4.36
CA ALA A 446 1.39 21.09 3.49
C ALA A 446 0.96 19.80 4.21
N GLY A 447 0.59 19.86 5.50
CA GLY A 447 0.00 18.73 6.21
C GLY A 447 -1.46 18.50 5.82
N GLU A 448 -2.11 17.50 6.41
CA GLU A 448 -3.42 17.03 5.92
C GLU A 448 -4.52 18.09 5.98
N ALA A 449 -4.49 18.97 6.97
CA ALA A 449 -5.42 20.11 7.06
C ALA A 449 -5.28 21.11 5.89
N GLN A 450 -4.13 21.12 5.20
CA GLN A 450 -3.82 22.03 4.09
C GLN A 450 -3.93 21.39 2.70
N GLN A 451 -4.47 20.18 2.65
CA GLN A 451 -4.59 19.40 1.44
C GLN A 451 -6.05 19.11 1.11
N PHE A 452 -6.35 19.13 -0.18
CA PHE A 452 -7.70 19.03 -0.70
C PHE A 452 -7.73 18.12 -1.92
N VAL A 453 -8.90 17.61 -2.26
CA VAL A 453 -9.13 16.84 -3.49
C VAL A 453 -10.21 17.55 -4.31
N ILE A 454 -9.96 17.72 -5.61
CA ILE A 454 -10.96 18.29 -6.52
C ILE A 454 -11.83 17.14 -7.03
N LEU A 455 -13.13 17.21 -6.76
CA LEU A 455 -14.08 16.14 -7.05
C LEU A 455 -15.02 16.56 -8.17
N LYS A 456 -15.31 15.65 -9.11
CA LYS A 456 -16.35 15.86 -10.14
C LYS A 456 -17.70 16.04 -9.47
N THR A 457 -18.51 16.92 -10.05
CA THR A 457 -19.96 16.95 -9.80
C THR A 457 -20.70 16.43 -11.02
N SER A 458 -22.01 16.31 -10.91
CA SER A 458 -22.91 16.07 -12.04
C SER A 458 -22.86 17.15 -13.16
N LYS A 459 -22.23 18.32 -12.93
CA LYS A 459 -22.15 19.43 -13.89
C LYS A 459 -20.73 19.57 -14.45
N ASP A 460 -20.63 19.78 -15.77
CA ASP A 460 -19.35 20.00 -16.44
C ASP A 460 -18.63 21.24 -15.89
N LYS A 461 -17.32 21.12 -15.64
CA LYS A 461 -16.43 22.15 -15.09
C LYS A 461 -16.87 22.77 -13.75
N VAL A 462 -17.78 22.10 -13.03
CA VAL A 462 -18.19 22.45 -11.68
C VAL A 462 -17.71 21.34 -10.74
N TYR A 463 -17.08 21.74 -9.64
CA TYR A 463 -16.37 20.82 -8.75
C TYR A 463 -16.78 21.05 -7.29
N THR A 464 -16.63 20.04 -6.45
CA THR A 464 -16.50 20.24 -5.01
C THR A 464 -15.03 20.15 -4.61
N ILE A 465 -14.67 20.84 -3.53
CA ILE A 465 -13.30 20.82 -3.00
C ILE A 465 -13.35 20.01 -1.71
N GLY A 466 -13.01 18.73 -1.79
CA GLY A 466 -13.01 17.80 -0.66
C GLY A 466 -11.82 18.02 0.26
N THR A 467 -12.00 17.89 1.57
CA THR A 467 -10.93 18.09 2.56
C THR A 467 -10.17 16.79 2.80
N ARG A 468 -8.83 16.82 2.82
CA ARG A 468 -8.03 15.60 3.05
C ARG A 468 -8.25 15.04 4.46
N VAL A 469 -8.45 15.89 5.46
CA VAL A 469 -8.79 15.46 6.84
C VAL A 469 -10.06 14.63 6.93
N SER A 470 -11.00 14.81 5.98
CA SER A 470 -12.21 13.98 5.86
C SER A 470 -12.11 12.92 4.76
N ASN A 471 -10.94 12.70 4.16
CA ASN A 471 -10.75 11.85 2.97
C ASN A 471 -11.70 12.20 1.79
N GLY A 472 -12.07 13.47 1.66
CA GLY A 472 -12.97 13.95 0.62
C GLY A 472 -14.46 13.71 0.87
N TYR A 473 -14.86 13.18 2.05
CA TYR A 473 -16.26 13.05 2.43
C TYR A 473 -16.93 14.40 2.72
N ARG A 474 -16.16 15.34 3.26
CA ARG A 474 -16.59 16.72 3.49
C ARG A 474 -15.92 17.64 2.50
N VAL A 475 -16.63 18.68 2.13
CA VAL A 475 -16.23 19.65 1.12
C VAL A 475 -16.34 21.07 1.67
N LEU A 476 -15.64 22.01 1.05
CA LEU A 476 -15.83 23.43 1.31
C LEU A 476 -17.29 23.81 1.08
N ASP A 477 -17.91 24.36 2.12
CA ASP A 477 -19.32 24.74 2.21
C ASP A 477 -19.41 26.20 2.66
N VAL A 478 -20.14 27.01 1.89
CA VAL A 478 -20.50 28.37 2.33
C VAL A 478 -21.62 28.25 3.35
N GLU A 479 -21.30 28.62 4.60
CA GLU A 479 -22.13 28.40 5.77
C GLU A 479 -23.56 28.90 5.54
N LYS A 480 -24.54 28.05 5.85
CA LYS A 480 -25.98 28.37 5.78
C LYS A 480 -26.44 28.86 4.40
N ASN A 481 -25.73 28.49 3.33
CA ASN A 481 -25.98 28.97 1.97
C ASN A 481 -25.84 30.51 1.83
N GLY A 482 -24.94 31.13 2.59
CA GLY A 482 -24.70 32.57 2.49
C GLY A 482 -24.34 33.03 1.07
N THR A 483 -24.83 34.20 0.67
CA THR A 483 -24.59 34.77 -0.67
C THR A 483 -24.02 36.18 -0.64
N THR A 484 -23.83 36.77 0.54
CA THR A 484 -23.28 38.11 0.74
C THR A 484 -21.77 38.06 0.93
N ASP A 485 -21.09 39.19 0.68
CA ASP A 485 -19.67 39.33 1.00
C ASP A 485 -19.45 39.07 2.49
N GLY A 486 -18.41 38.30 2.81
CA GLY A 486 -18.08 37.93 4.18
C GLY A 486 -18.81 36.68 4.70
N SER A 487 -19.65 36.02 3.90
CA SER A 487 -20.24 34.73 4.32
C SER A 487 -19.13 33.70 4.57
N ASN A 488 -19.21 33.02 5.71
CA ASN A 488 -18.16 32.12 6.18
C ASN A 488 -18.03 30.88 5.30
N VAL A 489 -16.80 30.32 5.22
CA VAL A 489 -16.56 29.02 4.59
C VAL A 489 -16.09 28.04 5.66
N LEU A 490 -16.74 26.88 5.71
CA LEU A 490 -16.45 25.78 6.62
C LEU A 490 -16.45 24.46 5.85
N GLN A 491 -16.16 23.34 6.49
CA GLN A 491 -16.38 22.04 5.88
C GLN A 491 -17.72 21.42 6.29
N TRP A 492 -18.37 20.75 5.36
CA TRP A 492 -19.60 20.00 5.62
C TRP A 492 -19.70 18.77 4.72
N ASP A 493 -20.48 17.76 5.14
CA ASP A 493 -20.78 16.57 4.35
C ASP A 493 -21.18 16.93 2.91
N ASN A 494 -20.57 16.25 1.94
CA ASN A 494 -20.77 16.53 0.53
C ASN A 494 -22.19 16.14 0.09
N SER A 495 -22.94 17.13 -0.36
CA SER A 495 -24.29 16.95 -0.92
C SER A 495 -24.44 17.62 -2.29
N GLU A 496 -23.33 18.05 -2.91
CA GLU A 496 -23.26 18.77 -4.20
C GLU A 496 -24.22 19.97 -4.31
N LYS A 497 -24.56 20.61 -3.17
CA LYS A 497 -25.39 21.81 -3.17
C LYS A 497 -24.65 23.00 -3.76
N SER A 498 -25.38 24.00 -4.24
CA SER A 498 -24.79 25.19 -4.87
C SER A 498 -23.85 25.99 -3.96
N ASN A 499 -24.04 25.93 -2.64
CA ASN A 499 -23.13 26.51 -1.65
C ASN A 499 -21.85 25.68 -1.44
N GLN A 500 -21.79 24.46 -1.96
CA GLN A 500 -20.65 23.53 -1.88
C GLN A 500 -19.90 23.36 -3.21
N THR A 501 -20.44 23.89 -4.31
CA THR A 501 -19.89 23.72 -5.66
C THR A 501 -19.20 24.97 -6.18
N TRP A 502 -18.08 24.77 -6.88
CA TRP A 502 -17.10 25.79 -7.24
C TRP A 502 -16.65 25.67 -8.70
N THR A 503 -16.30 26.79 -9.33
CA THR A 503 -15.61 26.85 -10.63
C THR A 503 -14.21 27.43 -10.46
N PHE A 504 -13.25 26.88 -11.22
CA PHE A 504 -11.86 27.34 -11.23
C PHE A 504 -11.60 28.16 -12.49
N GLU A 505 -11.39 29.47 -12.32
CA GLU A 505 -11.11 30.41 -13.41
C GLU A 505 -9.60 30.67 -13.45
N SER A 506 -8.92 30.12 -14.46
CA SER A 506 -7.46 30.30 -14.60
C SER A 506 -7.14 31.77 -14.88
N THR A 507 -6.09 32.28 -14.24
CA THR A 507 -5.61 33.66 -14.47
C THR A 507 -4.72 33.80 -15.71
N SER A 508 -4.35 32.68 -16.33
CA SER A 508 -3.63 32.64 -17.61
C SER A 508 -4.64 32.83 -18.74
N ALA A 509 -4.46 33.86 -19.58
CA ALA A 509 -5.40 34.14 -20.67
C ALA A 509 -5.58 32.91 -21.60
N PRO A 510 -6.80 32.64 -22.10
CA PRO A 510 -6.98 31.66 -23.16
C PRO A 510 -6.30 32.19 -24.41
N SER A 511 -5.27 31.52 -24.91
CA SER A 511 -4.61 31.94 -26.15
C SER A 511 -5.53 31.65 -27.35
N SER A 512 -6.36 32.62 -27.69
CA SER A 512 -6.83 32.81 -29.05
C SER A 512 -5.68 33.37 -29.89
N ASN A 513 -5.15 32.58 -30.81
CA ASN A 513 -4.70 33.12 -32.09
C ASN A 513 -4.66 32.02 -33.16
N ASN A 514 -5.38 32.32 -34.23
CA ASN A 514 -5.44 31.57 -35.46
C ASN A 514 -4.05 31.52 -36.14
N ASN A 515 -3.74 30.32 -36.61
CA ASN A 515 -2.99 30.03 -37.84
C ASN A 515 -1.48 30.36 -37.91
N THR A 516 -0.66 29.39 -37.51
CA THR A 516 0.33 28.80 -38.43
C THR A 516 0.65 27.39 -37.96
N GLN A 517 0.38 26.42 -38.83
CA GLN A 517 0.46 24.99 -38.61
C GLN A 517 1.93 24.58 -38.40
N SER A 518 2.35 24.49 -37.13
CA SER A 518 3.54 23.74 -36.71
C SER A 518 3.06 22.48 -36.01
N ALA A 519 3.53 21.32 -36.46
CA ALA A 519 3.03 20.00 -36.10
C ALA A 519 2.93 19.85 -34.57
N ALA A 520 1.73 19.53 -34.09
CA ALA A 520 1.44 19.33 -32.68
C ALA A 520 2.40 18.28 -32.11
N CYS A 521 3.21 18.68 -31.13
CA CYS A 521 4.08 17.74 -30.46
C CYS A 521 3.24 16.91 -29.48
N TRP A 522 3.27 15.61 -29.72
CA TRP A 522 2.39 14.61 -29.13
C TRP A 522 2.59 14.47 -27.62
N SER A 523 3.80 14.73 -27.10
CA SER A 523 4.12 14.59 -25.67
C SER A 523 3.40 15.60 -24.78
N SER A 524 2.93 16.70 -25.35
CA SER A 524 2.13 17.70 -24.61
C SER A 524 0.84 17.10 -24.05
N ALA A 525 0.26 16.10 -24.74
CA ALA A 525 -0.91 15.37 -24.26
C ALA A 525 -0.60 14.44 -23.07
N LEU A 526 0.68 14.09 -22.88
CA LEU A 526 1.18 13.25 -21.80
C LEU A 526 1.76 14.07 -20.63
N GLY A 527 1.71 15.40 -20.72
CA GLY A 527 2.20 16.30 -19.68
C GLY A 527 3.69 16.65 -19.78
N TYR A 528 4.34 16.34 -20.89
CA TYR A 528 5.75 16.65 -21.14
C TYR A 528 5.91 17.72 -22.23
N PRO A 529 6.80 18.71 -22.07
CA PRO A 529 7.03 19.75 -23.07
C PRO A 529 7.56 19.17 -24.38
N CYS A 530 7.58 20.00 -25.42
CA CYS A 530 8.20 19.63 -26.70
C CYS A 530 9.68 19.97 -26.68
N CYS A 531 10.52 19.07 -27.18
CA CYS A 531 11.94 19.34 -27.29
C CYS A 531 12.18 20.48 -28.28
N LYS A 532 13.14 21.36 -27.95
CA LYS A 532 13.62 22.38 -28.87
C LYS A 532 14.64 21.81 -29.85
N SER A 533 15.36 20.76 -29.44
CA SER A 533 16.27 19.96 -30.26
C SER A 533 15.55 18.75 -30.89
N CYS A 534 16.16 18.20 -31.93
CA CYS A 534 15.73 16.96 -32.57
C CYS A 534 16.51 15.73 -32.08
N ASP A 535 17.23 15.86 -30.96
CA ASP A 535 18.17 14.85 -30.46
C ASP A 535 17.41 13.80 -29.65
N ALA A 536 16.95 12.76 -30.35
CA ALA A 536 16.23 11.65 -29.73
C ALA A 536 17.19 10.79 -28.91
N ILE A 537 16.97 10.75 -27.60
CA ILE A 537 17.73 9.89 -26.68
C ILE A 537 16.96 8.63 -26.28
N TYR A 538 15.65 8.60 -26.56
CA TYR A 538 14.76 7.50 -26.21
C TYR A 538 13.57 7.45 -27.18
N GLN A 539 12.99 6.27 -27.42
CA GLN A 539 11.78 6.12 -28.24
C GLN A 539 10.93 4.98 -27.69
N ASP A 540 9.62 5.22 -27.60
CA ASP A 540 8.62 4.22 -27.24
C ASP A 540 7.46 4.22 -28.25
N ASN A 541 6.32 3.66 -27.84
CA ASN A 541 5.11 3.59 -28.67
C ASN A 541 4.42 4.95 -28.85
N ASP A 542 4.73 5.94 -28.01
CA ASP A 542 4.13 7.26 -28.05
C ASP A 542 4.95 8.21 -28.95
N GLY A 543 6.28 8.06 -28.98
CA GLY A 543 7.15 8.71 -29.96
C GLY A 543 8.61 8.84 -29.55
N LYS A 544 9.35 9.73 -30.21
CA LYS A 544 10.77 10.01 -29.91
C LYS A 544 10.91 11.05 -28.81
N TRP A 545 11.69 10.77 -27.80
CA TRP A 545 11.91 11.61 -26.63
C TRP A 545 13.32 12.20 -26.60
N GLY A 546 13.41 13.44 -26.13
CA GLY A 546 14.65 14.13 -25.77
C GLY A 546 14.65 14.51 -24.28
N PHE A 547 15.76 15.05 -23.78
CA PHE A 547 15.89 15.51 -22.40
C PHE A 547 16.61 16.85 -22.36
N GLU A 548 15.89 17.89 -21.96
CA GLU A 548 16.35 19.29 -21.98
C GLU A 548 15.97 19.97 -20.66
N ASN A 549 16.86 20.79 -20.10
CA ASN A 549 16.62 21.53 -18.85
C ASN A 549 16.20 20.64 -17.66
N ASN A 550 16.79 19.45 -17.53
CA ASN A 550 16.45 18.43 -16.53
C ASN A 550 15.03 17.83 -16.64
N ASP A 551 14.33 18.03 -17.76
CA ASP A 551 13.01 17.46 -18.01
C ASP A 551 12.94 16.66 -19.31
N TRP A 552 12.10 15.62 -19.31
CA TRP A 552 11.74 14.86 -20.50
C TRP A 552 10.88 15.68 -21.43
N CYS A 553 11.14 15.59 -22.74
CA CYS A 553 10.38 16.29 -23.76
C CYS A 553 10.12 15.39 -24.97
N GLY A 554 9.02 15.59 -25.67
CA GLY A 554 8.71 14.87 -26.92
C GLY A 554 9.25 15.61 -28.12
N ILE A 555 9.90 14.86 -29.01
CA ILE A 555 10.41 15.36 -30.28
C ILE A 555 9.28 15.28 -31.31
N ALA A 556 9.03 16.43 -31.95
CA ALA A 556 8.01 16.53 -32.98
C ALA A 556 8.32 15.58 -34.15
N SER A 557 7.29 14.97 -34.73
CA SER A 557 7.44 14.08 -35.89
C SER A 557 8.02 14.78 -37.13
N SER A 558 8.00 16.11 -37.16
CA SER A 558 8.64 16.96 -38.18
C SER A 558 10.15 17.16 -38.00
N CYS A 559 10.75 16.67 -36.91
CA CYS A 559 12.20 16.72 -36.70
C CYS A 559 12.92 15.69 -37.57
N THR A 560 13.51 16.15 -38.68
CA THR A 560 14.48 15.37 -39.47
C THR A 560 15.87 15.59 -38.89
N SER A 561 16.36 14.67 -38.05
CA SER A 561 17.70 14.69 -37.49
C SER A 561 18.76 14.62 -38.61
N ASN A 562 19.60 15.65 -38.73
CA ASN A 562 20.94 15.48 -39.29
C ASN A 562 21.80 14.85 -38.20
N ASN A 563 22.37 13.68 -38.50
CA ASN A 563 23.28 12.86 -37.69
C ASN A 563 22.65 12.11 -36.50
N ALA A 564 21.94 11.02 -36.80
CA ALA A 564 21.63 9.99 -35.81
C ALA A 564 22.91 9.24 -35.41
N SER A 565 23.30 9.34 -34.13
CA SER A 565 24.26 8.44 -33.49
C SER A 565 23.65 7.04 -33.34
N SER A 566 24.43 5.99 -33.60
CA SER A 566 24.01 4.59 -33.49
C SER A 566 23.78 4.10 -32.07
N CYS A 567 24.13 4.90 -31.06
CA CYS A 567 23.89 4.58 -29.67
C CYS A 567 22.55 5.19 -29.21
N SER A 568 21.60 4.31 -28.89
CA SER A 568 20.41 4.63 -28.10
C SER A 568 20.64 4.09 -26.69
N GLY A 569 20.79 4.96 -25.70
CA GLY A 569 21.05 4.56 -24.31
C GLY A 569 20.08 3.46 -23.84
N ALA A 570 20.59 2.46 -23.12
CA ALA A 570 19.80 1.34 -22.62
C ALA A 570 19.60 1.46 -21.11
N LEU A 571 18.44 1.01 -20.63
CA LEU A 571 18.13 0.88 -19.18
C LEU A 571 18.32 2.17 -18.36
N GLY A 572 18.13 3.35 -18.97
CA GLY A 572 18.25 4.65 -18.30
C GLY A 572 19.67 5.21 -18.21
N TYR A 573 20.66 4.54 -18.80
CA TYR A 573 22.05 5.01 -18.86
C TYR A 573 22.33 5.74 -20.19
N PRO A 574 23.08 6.86 -20.17
CA PRO A 574 23.38 7.63 -21.36
C PRO A 574 24.42 6.92 -22.25
N CYS A 575 24.56 7.36 -23.50
CA CYS A 575 25.69 6.99 -24.33
C CYS A 575 26.97 7.68 -23.84
N CYS A 576 28.11 6.99 -23.92
CA CYS A 576 29.40 7.57 -23.58
C CYS A 576 29.69 8.77 -24.49
N LYS A 577 30.09 9.90 -23.92
CA LYS A 577 30.41 11.11 -24.69
C LYS A 577 31.77 10.98 -25.36
N SER A 578 32.74 10.35 -24.68
CA SER A 578 34.10 10.19 -25.19
C SER A 578 34.81 8.89 -24.78
N ALA A 579 34.26 8.14 -23.81
CA ALA A 579 34.89 6.91 -23.32
C ALA A 579 34.69 5.70 -24.26
N CYS A 580 35.79 5.06 -24.65
CA CYS A 580 35.81 3.89 -25.56
C CYS A 580 36.31 2.59 -24.91
N THR A 581 36.73 2.63 -23.64
CA THR A 581 37.24 1.45 -22.93
C THR A 581 36.08 0.55 -22.53
N VAL A 582 36.07 -0.69 -22.99
CA VAL A 582 35.01 -1.66 -22.67
C VAL A 582 35.26 -2.23 -21.28
N TYR A 583 34.31 -1.99 -20.36
CA TYR A 583 34.29 -2.56 -19.02
C TYR A 583 33.31 -3.74 -18.90
N ASP A 584 32.25 -3.77 -19.71
CA ASP A 584 31.30 -4.89 -19.76
C ASP A 584 30.64 -5.01 -21.15
N THR A 585 30.01 -6.15 -21.45
CA THR A 585 29.25 -6.38 -22.68
C THR A 585 28.06 -7.28 -22.43
N ASP A 586 26.87 -6.81 -22.81
CA ASP A 586 25.61 -7.54 -22.67
C ASP A 586 24.80 -7.53 -23.97
N SER A 587 23.50 -7.89 -23.91
CA SER A 587 22.60 -7.86 -25.06
C SER A 587 22.29 -6.46 -25.60
N ASN A 588 22.60 -5.41 -24.85
CA ASN A 588 22.36 -4.01 -25.22
C ASN A 588 23.60 -3.35 -25.84
N GLY A 589 24.79 -3.90 -25.61
CA GLY A 589 26.03 -3.50 -26.28
C GLY A 589 27.25 -3.52 -25.38
N LYS A 590 28.27 -2.74 -25.76
CA LYS A 590 29.51 -2.60 -24.98
C LYS A 590 29.39 -1.40 -24.05
N TRP A 591 29.83 -1.54 -22.82
CA TRP A 591 29.64 -0.55 -21.77
C TRP A 591 30.97 0.02 -21.29
N SER A 592 31.00 1.32 -20.99
CA SER A 592 32.11 2.00 -20.33
C SER A 592 31.62 2.75 -19.08
N ILE A 593 32.56 3.30 -18.32
CA ILE A 593 32.29 4.22 -17.22
C ILE A 593 32.86 5.60 -17.58
N GLU A 594 32.05 6.65 -17.48
CA GLU A 594 32.44 8.05 -17.72
C GLU A 594 31.85 8.93 -16.59
N ASN A 595 32.67 9.78 -15.97
CA ASN A 595 32.29 10.58 -14.78
C ASN A 595 31.73 9.74 -13.60
N ASN A 596 32.26 8.53 -13.41
CA ASN A 596 31.80 7.53 -12.42
C ASN A 596 30.40 6.94 -12.66
N ASP A 597 29.79 7.17 -13.83
CA ASP A 597 28.52 6.58 -14.24
C ASP A 597 28.69 5.62 -15.41
N TRP A 598 27.86 4.58 -15.46
CA TRP A 598 27.82 3.66 -16.59
C TRP A 598 27.24 4.33 -17.82
N CYS A 599 27.86 4.06 -18.97
CA CYS A 599 27.40 4.56 -20.26
C CYS A 599 27.57 3.50 -21.34
N LEU A 600 26.68 3.52 -22.34
CA LEU A 600 26.76 2.62 -23.48
C LEU A 600 27.73 3.19 -24.53
N ILE A 601 28.71 2.41 -24.96
CA ILE A 601 29.72 2.85 -25.93
C ILE A 601 29.07 3.01 -27.30
N ASP A 602 29.22 4.21 -27.87
CA ASP A 602 28.83 4.50 -29.23
C ASP A 602 29.96 4.08 -30.19
N ASN A 603 29.80 2.94 -30.86
CA ASN A 603 30.75 2.40 -31.84
C ASN A 603 30.90 3.30 -33.10
N SER A 604 30.20 4.43 -33.19
CA SER A 604 30.45 5.44 -34.23
C SER A 604 31.45 6.52 -33.80
N LYS A 605 31.77 6.58 -32.50
CA LYS A 605 32.70 7.52 -31.87
C LYS A 605 33.96 6.83 -31.30
N CYS A 606 33.95 5.51 -31.35
CA CYS A 606 34.94 4.53 -30.90
C CYS A 606 34.94 3.40 -31.95
#